data_AF-A0A9D6D100-F1
#
_entry.id   AF-A0A9D6D100-F1
#
_cell.length_a   1.000
_cell.length_b   1.000
_cell.length_c   1.000
_cell.angle_alpha   90.00
_cell.angle_beta   90.00
_cell.angle_gamma   90.00
#
_symmetry.space_group_name_H-M   'P 1'
#
loop_
_entity.id
_entity.type
_entity.pdbx_description
1 polymer ?
#
loop_
_entity_poly.entity_id
_entity_poly.type
_entity_poly.pdbx_seq_one_letter_code
_entity_poly.pdbx_strand_id
1 'polypeptide(L)'
;MFVCYAQKPLPQQMGGIFLAGPTPRSAEVPSWRPQALALLREKGYTGPVYVPEEESGQIKGDYMDQIQWEWACLEAADVVLFWVPRELVTMPAFTTNVEFGMYADSGKVVLGYPEGAPKMRYLHALADRFGVPVHHDLEETLTRAVAYQQGQAGKKIRAAVR
;
A
#
# COMPACT_ATOMS: atom_id res chain seq x y z
N MET A 1 9.64 -9.09 9.90
CA MET A 1 9.17 -8.28 8.77
C MET A 1 10.33 -7.98 7.84
N PHE A 2 10.20 -8.33 6.57
CA PHE A 2 11.14 -7.92 5.51
C PHE A 2 10.57 -6.69 4.81
N VAL A 3 11.39 -5.67 4.55
CA VAL A 3 10.98 -4.45 3.85
C VAL A 3 11.71 -4.37 2.52
N CYS A 4 10.94 -4.34 1.43
CA CYS A 4 11.44 -4.18 0.07
C CYS A 4 11.17 -2.74 -0.37
N TYR A 5 12.21 -1.92 -0.37
CA TYR A 5 12.15 -0.56 -0.90
C TYR A 5 12.23 -0.56 -2.43
N ALA A 6 11.82 0.56 -3.03
CA ALA A 6 11.84 0.75 -4.46
C ALA A 6 13.21 0.39 -5.07
N GLN A 7 13.19 -0.17 -6.29
CA GLN A 7 14.38 -0.54 -7.08
C GLN A 7 15.29 -1.61 -6.46
N LYS A 8 14.90 -2.18 -5.31
CA LYS A 8 15.54 -3.40 -4.80
C LYS A 8 14.94 -4.63 -5.51
N PRO A 9 15.73 -5.71 -5.69
CA PRO A 9 15.20 -6.97 -6.20
C PRO A 9 13.99 -7.44 -5.38
N LEU A 10 12.95 -7.92 -6.06
CA LEU A 10 11.79 -8.50 -5.39
C LEU A 10 12.22 -9.72 -4.56
N PRO A 11 11.62 -9.94 -3.38
CA PRO A 11 11.89 -11.12 -2.58
C PRO A 11 11.46 -12.39 -3.32
N GLN A 12 12.18 -13.48 -3.10
CA GLN A 12 11.82 -14.80 -3.65
C GLN A 12 10.45 -15.27 -3.14
N GLN A 13 10.08 -14.89 -1.92
CA GLN A 13 8.76 -15.13 -1.37
C GLN A 13 7.82 -13.97 -1.72
N MET A 14 6.87 -14.26 -2.62
CA MET A 14 5.76 -13.36 -2.98
C MET A 14 4.69 -13.33 -1.89
N GLY A 15 3.82 -12.33 -1.93
CA GLY A 15 2.76 -12.09 -0.95
C GLY A 15 3.06 -10.88 -0.06
N GLY A 16 2.26 -10.71 0.99
CA GLY A 16 2.43 -9.62 1.95
C GLY A 16 1.68 -8.34 1.59
N ILE A 17 2.19 -7.19 2.04
CA ILE A 17 1.48 -5.89 1.98
C ILE A 17 2.25 -4.88 1.13
N PHE A 18 1.59 -4.28 0.14
CA PHE A 18 2.10 -3.10 -0.57
C PHE A 18 1.55 -1.81 0.07
N LEU A 19 2.43 -0.84 0.36
CA LEU A 19 2.07 0.46 0.95
C LEU A 19 1.86 1.53 -0.13
N ALA A 20 0.70 1.48 -0.79
CA ALA A 20 0.28 2.45 -1.79
C ALA A 20 -0.21 3.76 -1.13
N GLY A 21 0.02 4.88 -1.81
CA GLY A 21 -0.27 6.21 -1.29
C GLY A 21 0.70 7.26 -1.81
N PRO A 22 0.42 8.56 -1.58
CA PRO A 22 1.33 9.61 -2.00
C PRO A 22 2.70 9.50 -1.33
N THR A 23 3.72 9.90 -2.06
CA THR A 23 5.07 10.17 -1.55
C THR A 23 5.26 11.69 -1.47
N PRO A 24 5.94 12.21 -0.43
CA PRO A 24 6.28 13.63 -0.34
C PRO A 24 7.02 14.15 -1.59
N ARG A 25 6.67 15.37 -2.03
CA ARG A 25 7.37 16.06 -3.14
C ARG A 25 8.67 16.75 -2.74
N SER A 26 8.92 16.91 -1.44
CA SER A 26 10.13 17.51 -0.89
C SER A 26 10.53 16.79 0.40
N ALA A 27 11.80 16.88 0.77
CA ALA A 27 12.33 16.29 2.01
C ALA A 27 11.81 16.97 3.28
N GLU A 28 11.21 18.16 3.18
CA GLU A 28 10.64 18.90 4.31
C GLU A 28 9.30 18.33 4.78
N VAL A 29 8.64 17.54 3.92
CA VAL A 29 7.35 16.92 4.23
C VAL A 29 7.61 15.46 4.62
N PRO A 30 7.30 15.05 5.86
CA PRO A 30 7.58 13.70 6.31
C PRO A 30 6.69 12.68 5.59
N SER A 31 7.27 11.51 5.26
CA SER A 31 6.49 10.36 4.80
C SER A 31 5.71 9.73 5.95
N TRP A 32 4.56 9.15 5.64
CA TRP A 32 3.74 8.35 6.56
C TRP A 32 4.23 6.90 6.68
N ARG A 33 5.07 6.43 5.74
CA ARG A 33 5.50 5.03 5.66
C ARG A 33 6.39 4.59 6.83
N PRO A 34 7.31 5.40 7.37
CA PRO A 34 8.04 5.04 8.59
C PRO A 34 7.13 4.74 9.79
N GLN A 35 6.07 5.54 9.98
CA GLN A 35 5.06 5.29 11.01
C GLN A 35 4.31 3.97 10.73
N ALA A 36 3.91 3.74 9.48
CA ALA A 36 3.25 2.50 9.10
C ALA A 36 4.11 1.25 9.37
N LEU A 37 5.42 1.32 9.07
CA LEU A 37 6.36 0.23 9.34
C LEU A 37 6.54 -0.01 10.85
N ALA A 38 6.55 1.03 11.68
CA ALA A 38 6.57 0.89 13.14
C ALA A 38 5.33 0.16 13.66
N LEU A 39 4.14 0.62 13.24
CA LEU A 39 2.86 0.01 13.61
C LEU A 39 2.76 -1.46 13.16
N LEU A 40 3.26 -1.81 11.96
CA LEU A 40 3.30 -3.20 11.49
C LEU A 40 4.21 -4.07 12.37
N ARG A 41 5.36 -3.54 12.82
CA ARG A 41 6.26 -4.25 13.74
C ARG A 41 5.61 -4.46 15.10
N GLU A 42 4.95 -3.43 15.64
CA GLU A 42 4.22 -3.51 16.93
C GLU A 42 3.10 -4.56 16.88
N LYS A 43 2.43 -4.69 15.74
CA LYS A 43 1.41 -5.71 15.50
C LYS A 43 1.98 -7.12 15.26
N GLY A 44 3.30 -7.28 15.29
CA GLY A 44 3.96 -8.58 15.07
C GLY A 44 3.87 -9.09 13.63
N TYR A 45 3.65 -8.21 12.64
CA TYR A 45 3.58 -8.61 11.24
C TYR A 45 4.94 -9.15 10.76
N THR A 46 4.97 -10.37 10.22
CA THR A 46 6.21 -11.04 9.81
C THR A 46 6.44 -11.07 8.31
N GLY A 47 5.39 -10.86 7.50
CA GLY A 47 5.45 -10.96 6.04
C GLY A 47 6.26 -9.84 5.35
N PRO A 48 6.41 -9.94 4.01
CA PRO A 48 7.01 -8.89 3.20
C PRO A 48 6.18 -7.61 3.21
N VAL A 49 6.85 -6.46 3.21
CA VAL A 49 6.24 -5.14 3.01
C VAL A 49 6.93 -4.45 1.85
N TYR A 50 6.18 -4.06 0.83
CA TYR A 50 6.68 -3.32 -0.32
C TYR A 50 6.44 -1.82 -0.13
N VAL A 51 7.52 -1.05 -0.24
CA VAL A 51 7.54 0.40 0.00
C VAL A 51 7.98 1.10 -1.30
N PRO A 52 7.09 1.83 -2.00
CA PRO A 52 7.42 2.56 -3.23
C PRO A 52 8.17 3.87 -2.96
N GLU A 53 9.01 3.88 -1.92
CA GLU A 53 9.95 4.94 -1.63
C GLU A 53 11.35 4.35 -1.64
N GLU A 54 12.32 5.18 -2.01
CA GLU A 54 13.73 4.86 -1.85
C GLU A 54 14.10 4.84 -0.37
N GLU A 55 14.91 3.87 0.04
CA GLU A 55 15.32 3.72 1.45
C GLU A 55 16.03 4.98 1.98
N SER A 56 16.79 5.65 1.11
CA SER A 56 17.52 6.88 1.42
C SER A 56 16.69 8.17 1.24
N GLY A 57 15.47 8.06 0.72
CA GLY A 57 14.62 9.22 0.36
C GLY A 57 15.08 10.01 -0.87
N GLN A 58 16.22 9.65 -1.48
CA GLN A 58 16.69 10.24 -2.73
C GLN A 58 16.20 9.40 -3.91
N ILE A 59 15.49 10.03 -4.85
CA ILE A 59 15.13 9.39 -6.12
C ILE A 59 16.42 9.09 -6.88
N LYS A 60 16.72 7.81 -7.05
CA LYS A 60 17.82 7.31 -7.89
C LYS A 60 17.19 6.46 -8.99
N GLY A 61 17.95 6.17 -10.05
CA GLY A 61 17.51 5.24 -11.11
C GLY A 61 16.58 5.82 -12.17
N ASP A 62 16.20 4.94 -13.12
CA ASP A 62 15.35 5.28 -14.25
C ASP A 62 13.86 5.29 -13.84
N TYR A 63 13.11 6.25 -14.37
CA TYR A 63 11.70 6.41 -14.07
C TYR A 63 10.86 5.18 -14.49
N MET A 64 11.23 4.50 -15.57
CA MET A 64 10.56 3.28 -16.00
C MET A 64 10.87 2.10 -15.10
N ASP A 65 12.09 2.01 -14.56
CA ASP A 65 12.45 0.95 -13.61
C ASP A 65 11.60 1.07 -12.32
N GLN A 66 11.36 2.31 -11.85
CA GLN A 66 10.45 2.59 -10.74
C GLN A 66 9.03 2.06 -11.03
N ILE A 67 8.46 2.42 -12.19
CA ILE A 67 7.12 1.99 -12.58
C ILE A 67 7.02 0.47 -12.67
N GLN A 68 8.00 -0.17 -13.30
CA GLN A 68 8.02 -1.64 -13.45
C GLN A 68 8.12 -2.33 -12.09
N TRP A 69 8.93 -1.79 -11.18
CA TRP A 69 9.03 -2.28 -9.82
C TRP A 69 7.70 -2.15 -9.07
N GLU A 70 7.05 -0.98 -9.16
CA GLU A 70 5.74 -0.74 -8.54
C GLU A 70 4.69 -1.75 -9.03
N TRP A 71 4.60 -1.96 -10.35
CA TRP A 71 3.67 -2.95 -10.92
C TRP A 71 3.99 -4.38 -10.48
N ALA A 72 5.26 -4.78 -10.48
CA ALA A 72 5.65 -6.11 -10.04
C ALA A 72 5.29 -6.35 -8.57
N CYS A 73 5.51 -5.36 -7.70
CA CYS A 73 5.19 -5.44 -6.28
C CYS A 73 3.67 -5.37 -6.02
N LEU A 74 2.93 -4.56 -6.77
CA LEU A 74 1.47 -4.52 -6.71
C LEU A 74 0.87 -5.88 -7.08
N GLU A 75 1.39 -6.54 -8.11
CA GLU A 75 0.98 -7.91 -8.49
C GLU A 75 1.40 -8.95 -7.44
N ALA A 76 2.60 -8.83 -6.87
CA ALA A 76 3.12 -9.77 -5.89
C ALA A 76 2.36 -9.77 -4.55
N ALA A 77 1.81 -8.62 -4.14
CA ALA A 77 1.22 -8.45 -2.83
C ALA A 77 -0.11 -9.22 -2.66
N ASP A 78 -0.31 -9.79 -1.47
CA ASP A 78 -1.60 -10.37 -1.08
C ASP A 78 -2.63 -9.28 -0.77
N VAL A 79 -2.15 -8.13 -0.28
CA VAL A 79 -2.94 -6.96 0.09
C VAL A 79 -2.26 -5.69 -0.43
N VAL A 80 -3.02 -4.83 -1.08
CA VAL A 80 -2.60 -3.47 -1.42
C VAL A 80 -3.31 -2.52 -0.46
N LEU A 81 -2.56 -1.98 0.50
CA LEU A 81 -3.06 -0.96 1.41
C LEU A 81 -2.86 0.40 0.75
N PHE A 82 -3.95 1.13 0.54
CA PHE A 82 -3.91 2.53 0.14
C PHE A 82 -4.12 3.40 1.37
N TRP A 83 -3.09 4.11 1.81
CA TRP A 83 -3.25 5.21 2.76
C TRP A 83 -3.06 6.53 2.02
N VAL A 84 -4.10 7.35 1.98
CA VAL A 84 -4.14 8.57 1.16
C VAL A 84 -4.31 9.82 2.06
N PRO A 85 -3.26 10.24 2.79
CA PRO A 85 -3.25 11.47 3.57
C PRO A 85 -3.04 12.67 2.63
N ARG A 86 -3.95 12.82 1.67
CA ARG A 86 -3.77 13.74 0.55
C ARG A 86 -3.61 15.17 1.04
N GLU A 87 -2.59 15.82 0.50
CA GLU A 87 -2.44 17.27 0.56
C GLU A 87 -2.05 17.71 -0.85
N LEU A 88 -2.81 18.62 -1.46
CA LEU A 88 -2.75 18.85 -2.91
C LEU A 88 -1.43 19.49 -3.37
N VAL A 89 -0.73 20.19 -2.48
CA VAL A 89 0.53 20.85 -2.79
C VAL A 89 1.69 19.85 -2.67
N THR A 90 1.74 19.13 -1.56
CA THR A 90 2.92 18.36 -1.11
C THR A 90 2.80 16.86 -1.33
N MET A 91 1.59 16.31 -1.30
CA MET A 91 1.29 14.87 -1.40
C MET A 91 -0.03 14.59 -2.14
N PRO A 92 -0.16 14.96 -3.43
CA PRO A 92 -1.46 14.97 -4.10
C PRO A 92 -2.02 13.60 -4.50
N ALA A 93 -1.20 12.54 -4.48
CA ALA A 93 -1.63 11.17 -4.76
C ALA A 93 -2.26 10.99 -6.17
N PHE A 94 -1.67 11.57 -7.21
CA PHE A 94 -2.20 11.47 -8.58
C PHE A 94 -2.07 10.07 -9.16
N THR A 95 -0.85 9.49 -9.15
CA THR A 95 -0.62 8.10 -9.59
C THR A 95 -1.42 7.11 -8.77
N THR A 96 -1.52 7.35 -7.45
CA THR A 96 -2.33 6.56 -6.52
C THR A 96 -3.80 6.43 -6.95
N ASN A 97 -4.39 7.44 -7.61
CA ASN A 97 -5.75 7.32 -8.12
C ASN A 97 -5.87 6.27 -9.23
N VAL A 98 -4.86 6.20 -10.10
CA VAL A 98 -4.82 5.25 -11.22
C VAL A 98 -4.62 3.84 -10.67
N GLU A 99 -3.64 3.65 -9.78
CA GLU A 99 -3.38 2.37 -9.12
C GLU A 99 -4.60 1.87 -8.35
N PHE A 100 -5.26 2.74 -7.58
CA PHE A 100 -6.48 2.38 -6.87
C PHE A 100 -7.57 1.95 -7.84
N GLY A 101 -7.78 2.70 -8.93
CA GLY A 101 -8.75 2.33 -9.97
C GLY A 101 -8.46 0.98 -10.63
N MET A 102 -7.19 0.64 -10.86
CA MET A 102 -6.77 -0.65 -11.43
C MET A 102 -7.08 -1.83 -10.50
N TYR A 103 -6.93 -1.65 -9.19
CA TYR A 103 -7.05 -2.73 -8.22
C TYR A 103 -8.35 -2.73 -7.40
N ALA A 104 -9.24 -1.74 -7.53
CA ALA A 104 -10.42 -1.63 -6.67
C ALA A 104 -11.31 -2.89 -6.68
N ASP A 105 -11.44 -3.58 -7.82
CA ASP A 105 -12.24 -4.82 -7.96
C ASP A 105 -11.42 -6.11 -7.74
N SER A 106 -10.16 -6.01 -7.33
CA SER A 106 -9.26 -7.17 -7.21
C SER A 106 -9.50 -8.04 -5.96
N GLY A 107 -10.24 -7.54 -4.98
CA GLY A 107 -10.44 -8.19 -3.68
C GLY A 107 -9.20 -8.21 -2.76
N LYS A 108 -8.09 -7.57 -3.15
CA LYS A 108 -6.88 -7.40 -2.31
C LYS A 108 -6.71 -6.00 -1.74
N VAL A 109 -7.66 -5.08 -1.95
CA VAL A 109 -7.50 -3.67 -1.57
C VAL A 109 -8.09 -3.38 -0.20
N VAL A 110 -7.37 -2.56 0.59
CA VAL A 110 -7.90 -1.83 1.75
C VAL A 110 -7.63 -0.34 1.53
N LEU A 111 -8.65 0.50 1.65
CA LEU A 111 -8.53 1.94 1.51
C LEU A 111 -8.56 2.62 2.88
N GLY A 112 -7.68 3.59 3.08
CA GLY A 112 -7.71 4.48 4.22
C GLY A 112 -7.34 5.91 3.84
N TYR A 113 -7.98 6.89 4.46
CA TYR A 113 -7.63 8.30 4.30
C TYR A 113 -8.21 9.14 5.45
N PRO A 114 -7.54 10.20 5.92
CA PRO A 114 -8.09 11.11 6.93
C PRO A 114 -9.42 11.73 6.48
N GLU A 115 -10.41 11.89 7.37
CA GLU A 115 -11.74 12.41 7.00
C GLU A 115 -11.70 13.75 6.23
N GLY A 116 -10.73 14.61 6.55
CA GLY A 116 -10.51 15.90 5.89
C GLY A 116 -9.72 15.86 4.59
N ALA A 117 -9.26 14.69 4.12
CA ALA A 117 -8.44 14.58 2.93
C ALA A 117 -9.24 15.02 1.68
N PRO A 118 -8.72 15.97 0.88
CA PRO A 118 -9.45 16.52 -0.24
C PRO A 118 -9.62 15.49 -1.36
N LYS A 119 -10.68 15.65 -2.16
CA LYS A 119 -10.89 14.88 -3.40
C LYS A 119 -10.97 13.35 -3.20
N MET A 120 -11.36 12.86 -2.02
CA MET A 120 -11.52 11.43 -1.75
C MET A 120 -12.91 10.86 -2.11
N ARG A 121 -13.91 11.72 -2.33
CA ARG A 121 -15.30 11.30 -2.61
C ARG A 121 -15.44 10.27 -3.74
N TYR A 122 -14.67 10.40 -4.81
CA TYR A 122 -14.74 9.46 -5.94
C TYR A 122 -14.11 8.11 -5.59
N LEU A 123 -12.97 8.11 -4.89
CA LEU A 123 -12.31 6.88 -4.44
C LEU A 123 -13.20 6.13 -3.44
N HIS A 124 -13.88 6.86 -2.54
CA HIS A 124 -14.85 6.27 -1.63
C HIS A 124 -16.04 5.64 -2.37
N ALA A 125 -16.65 6.36 -3.32
CA ALA A 125 -17.76 5.80 -4.10
C ALA A 125 -17.36 4.56 -4.92
N LEU A 126 -16.12 4.52 -5.41
CA LEU A 126 -15.57 3.35 -6.09
C LEU A 126 -15.29 2.21 -5.11
N ALA A 127 -14.84 2.52 -3.88
CA ALA A 127 -14.68 1.54 -2.82
C ALA A 127 -16.03 0.89 -2.46
N ASP A 128 -17.08 1.69 -2.27
CA ASP A 128 -18.44 1.18 -2.02
C ASP A 128 -18.92 0.28 -3.16
N ARG A 129 -18.69 0.69 -4.41
CA ARG A 129 -19.09 -0.08 -5.60
C ARG A 129 -18.49 -1.49 -5.62
N PHE A 130 -17.24 -1.64 -5.17
CA PHE A 130 -16.50 -2.90 -5.21
C PHE A 130 -16.36 -3.57 -3.83
N GLY A 131 -17.00 -3.03 -2.80
CA GLY A 131 -16.93 -3.58 -1.44
C GLY A 131 -15.54 -3.49 -0.80
N VAL A 132 -14.73 -2.50 -1.20
CA VAL A 132 -13.42 -2.22 -0.59
C VAL A 132 -13.62 -1.60 0.80
N PRO A 133 -12.99 -2.12 1.87
CA PRO A 133 -13.06 -1.51 3.19
C PRO A 133 -12.44 -0.11 3.18
N VAL A 134 -13.12 0.84 3.85
CA VAL A 134 -12.65 2.22 4.01
C VAL A 134 -12.46 2.55 5.49
N HIS A 135 -11.31 3.12 5.83
CA HIS A 135 -10.97 3.55 7.19
C HIS A 135 -10.44 4.98 7.21
N HIS A 136 -10.52 5.64 8.36
CA HIS A 136 -10.10 7.04 8.51
C HIS A 136 -8.90 7.27 9.41
N ASP A 137 -8.29 6.18 9.86
CA ASP A 137 -7.09 6.15 10.69
C ASP A 137 -6.04 5.19 10.10
N LEU A 138 -4.77 5.58 10.17
CA LEU A 138 -3.66 4.81 9.59
C LEU A 138 -3.52 3.46 10.30
N GLU A 139 -3.59 3.44 11.63
CA GLU A 139 -3.41 2.22 12.42
C GLU A 139 -4.57 1.25 12.18
N GLU A 140 -5.80 1.74 12.10
CA GLU A 140 -6.95 0.90 11.76
C GLU A 140 -6.80 0.31 10.35
N THR A 141 -6.41 1.14 9.37
CA THR A 141 -6.18 0.70 7.98
C THR A 141 -5.14 -0.43 7.94
N LEU A 142 -4.04 -0.29 8.66
CA LEU A 142 -2.99 -1.32 8.76
C LEU A 142 -3.47 -2.59 9.46
N THR A 143 -4.24 -2.44 10.54
CA THR A 143 -4.83 -3.56 11.28
C THR A 143 -5.70 -4.41 10.35
N ARG A 144 -6.48 -3.76 9.50
CA ARG A 144 -7.37 -4.41 8.53
C ARG A 144 -6.59 -5.09 7.42
N ALA A 145 -5.54 -4.44 6.89
CA ALA A 145 -4.66 -5.07 5.91
C ALA A 145 -3.97 -6.33 6.44
N VAL A 146 -3.48 -6.32 7.69
CA VAL A 146 -2.89 -7.51 8.32
C VAL A 146 -3.92 -8.64 8.46
N ALA A 147 -5.12 -8.33 8.94
CA ALA A 147 -6.19 -9.34 9.07
C ALA A 147 -6.59 -9.94 7.71
N TYR A 148 -6.69 -9.11 6.67
CA TYR A 148 -6.97 -9.55 5.30
C TYR A 148 -5.87 -10.50 4.80
N GLN A 149 -4.59 -10.12 4.97
CA GLN A 149 -3.46 -10.92 4.51
C GLN A 149 -3.43 -12.30 5.18
N GLN A 150 -3.65 -12.36 6.50
CA GLN A 150 -3.72 -13.62 7.26
C GLN A 150 -4.90 -14.50 6.81
N GLY A 151 -6.06 -13.89 6.53
CA GLY A 151 -7.22 -14.58 5.99
C GLY A 151 -6.98 -15.19 4.59
N GLN A 152 -6.28 -14.47 3.72
CA GLN A 152 -5.92 -14.95 2.38
C GLN A 152 -4.89 -16.08 2.43
N ALA A 153 -3.88 -15.98 3.30
CA ALA A 153 -2.90 -17.04 3.52
C ALA A 153 -3.56 -18.36 3.94
N GLY A 154 -4.55 -18.30 4.85
CA GLY A 154 -5.33 -19.46 5.25
C GLY A 154 -6.12 -20.12 4.11
N LYS A 155 -6.66 -19.33 3.16
CA LYS A 155 -7.34 -19.86 1.97
C LYS A 155 -6.38 -20.54 0.99
N LYS A 156 -5.20 -19.94 0.74
CA LYS A 156 -4.18 -20.51 -0.15
C LYS A 156 -3.66 -21.87 0.35
N ILE A 157 -3.38 -21.98 1.65
CA ILE A 157 -2.95 -23.26 2.27
C ILE A 157 -4.02 -24.33 2.07
N ARG A 158 -5.31 -24.02 2.30
CA ARG A 158 -6.41 -24.98 2.10
C ARG A 158 -6.58 -25.40 0.64
N ALA A 159 -6.32 -24.51 -0.31
CA ALA A 159 -6.39 -24.83 -1.74
C ALA A 159 -5.24 -25.73 -2.21
N ALA A 160 -4.04 -25.57 -1.65
CA ALA A 160 -2.85 -26.37 -2.02
C ALA A 160 -2.82 -27.79 -1.42
N VAL A 161 -3.70 -28.10 -0.46
CA VAL A 161 -3.80 -29.42 0.20
C VAL A 161 -4.91 -30.30 -0.44
N ARG A 162 -5.57 -29.81 -1.49
CA ARG A 162 -6.52 -30.57 -2.31
C ARG A 162 -5.87 -31.03 -3.60
#